data_AF-A0A4V0I0I0-F1
#
_entry.id   AF-A0A4V0I0I0-F1
#
_cell.length_a   1.000
_cell.length_b   1.000
_cell.length_c   1.000
_cell.angle_alpha   90.00
_cell.angle_beta   90.00
_cell.angle_gamma   90.00
#
_symmetry.space_group_name_H-M   'P 1'
#
loop_
_entity.id
_entity.type
_entity.pdbx_description
1 polymer ?
#
loop_
_entity_poly.entity_id
_entity_poly.type
_entity_poly.pdbx_seq_one_letter_code
_entity_poly.pdbx_strand_id
1 'polypeptide(L)'
;MRATDVCHAWVVYRMTMHRNTVGGNVVCEQREWEVLEAERPGFHTLLHSGLRTEQEAERLARGTAGDPVPRKPKAKPAAAPLPA
;
A
#
# COMPACT_ATOMS: atom_id res chain seq x y z
N MET A 1 30.96 -12.62 -3.24
CA MET A 1 29.58 -12.64 -2.69
C MET A 1 28.86 -11.42 -3.26
N ARG A 2 27.72 -11.42 -3.93
CA ARG A 2 26.87 -12.44 -4.55
C ARG A 2 26.46 -11.78 -5.89
N ALA A 3 26.57 -12.49 -7.00
CA ALA A 3 25.89 -12.08 -8.22
C ALA A 3 24.41 -12.39 -8.01
N THR A 4 23.70 -11.49 -7.33
CA THR A 4 22.25 -11.57 -7.24
C THR A 4 21.72 -11.12 -8.58
N ASP A 5 21.62 -12.11 -9.45
CA ASP A 5 20.48 -12.35 -10.32
C ASP A 5 19.65 -11.08 -10.50
N VAL A 6 19.81 -10.48 -11.66
CA VAL A 6 19.00 -9.36 -12.14
C VAL A 6 17.61 -9.89 -12.47
N CYS A 7 16.99 -10.56 -11.50
CA CYS A 7 15.56 -10.77 -11.48
C CYS A 7 14.96 -9.37 -11.53
N HIS A 8 14.39 -9.02 -12.67
CA HIS A 8 13.47 -7.89 -12.85
C HIS A 8 12.22 -8.15 -11.98
N ALA A 9 12.45 -8.21 -10.68
CA ALA A 9 11.43 -8.36 -9.68
C ALA A 9 10.75 -7.00 -9.54
N TRP A 10 9.43 -7.01 -9.62
CA TRP A 10 8.60 -5.84 -9.44
C TRP A 10 8.08 -5.79 -8.01
N VAL A 11 7.87 -4.57 -7.53
CA VAL A 11 7.45 -4.25 -6.18
C VAL A 11 6.23 -3.36 -6.26
N VAL A 12 5.24 -3.67 -5.44
CA VAL A 12 4.07 -2.83 -5.20
C VAL A 12 4.16 -2.30 -3.80
N TYR A 13 4.13 -0.98 -3.66
CA TYR A 13 4.10 -0.32 -2.37
C TYR A 13 3.01 0.73 -2.34
N ARG A 14 2.58 1.07 -1.13
CA ARG A 14 1.60 2.11 -0.89
C ARG A 14 2.29 3.35 -0.33
N MET A 15 2.07 4.48 -0.98
CA MET A 15 2.50 5.76 -0.42
C MET A 15 1.62 6.11 0.77
N THR A 16 2.24 6.50 1.88
CA THR A 16 1.48 7.03 3.02
C THR A 16 1.50 8.54 2.93
N MET A 17 0.35 9.16 2.65
CA MET A 17 0.24 10.62 2.71
C MET A 17 -0.12 11.06 4.13
N HIS A 18 0.50 12.17 4.57
CA HIS A 18 0.15 12.80 5.84
C HIS A 18 -1.34 13.17 5.83
N ARG A 19 -1.99 12.98 6.99
CA ARG A 19 -3.41 13.27 7.27
C ARG A 19 -4.40 12.17 6.84
N ASN A 20 -4.05 10.91 7.08
CA ASN A 20 -4.99 9.76 7.03
C ASN A 20 -5.58 9.46 5.65
N THR A 21 -4.96 10.00 4.60
CA THR A 21 -5.26 9.64 3.22
C THR A 21 -4.33 8.51 2.83
N VAL A 22 -4.91 7.33 2.62
CA VAL A 22 -4.20 6.22 1.99
C VAL A 22 -3.75 6.72 0.62
N GLY A 23 -2.44 6.85 0.42
CA GLY A 23 -1.90 7.27 -0.88
C GLY A 23 -2.08 6.15 -1.90
N GLY A 24 -1.94 6.50 -3.18
CA GLY A 24 -2.02 5.53 -4.26
C GLY A 24 -1.01 4.40 -4.09
N ASN A 25 -1.37 3.24 -4.63
CA ASN A 25 -0.43 2.15 -4.80
C ASN A 25 0.46 2.46 -6.00
N VAL A 26 1.76 2.28 -5.83
CA VAL A 26 2.79 2.54 -6.83
C VAL A 26 3.50 1.23 -7.12
N VAL A 27 3.83 1.04 -8.40
CA VAL A 27 4.64 -0.08 -8.88
C VAL A 27 6.02 0.46 -9.22
N CYS A 28 7.06 -0.24 -8.79
CA CYS A 28 8.46 0.07 -9.11
C CYS A 28 9.28 -1.21 -9.21
N GLU A 29 10.48 -1.16 -9.78
CA GLU A 29 11.37 -2.31 -9.75
C GLU A 29 11.96 -2.54 -8.35
N GLN A 30 12.36 -3.77 -8.05
CA GLN A 30 12.96 -4.15 -6.77
C GLN A 30 14.19 -3.31 -6.44
N ARG A 31 14.98 -2.94 -7.45
CA ARG A 31 16.15 -2.07 -7.29
C ARG A 31 15.75 -0.64 -6.90
N GLU A 32 14.70 -0.11 -7.52
CA GLU A 32 14.19 1.21 -7.15
C GLU A 32 13.64 1.20 -5.73
N TRP A 33 12.94 0.14 -5.34
CA TRP A 33 12.47 -0.05 -3.98
C TRP A 33 13.62 -0.06 -2.97
N GLU A 34 14.71 -0.79 -3.26
CA GLU A 34 15.89 -0.82 -2.38
C GLU A 34 16.51 0.58 -2.19
N VAL A 35 16.55 1.39 -3.25
CA VAL A 35 17.01 2.79 -3.16
C VAL A 35 16.03 3.61 -2.33
N LEU A 36 14.72 3.50 -2.58
CA LEU A 36 13.70 4.23 -1.84
C LEU A 36 13.67 3.86 -0.34
N GLU A 37 13.82 2.59 0.01
CA GLU A 37 13.96 2.17 1.40
C GLU A 37 15.26 2.62 2.03
N ALA A 38 16.37 2.61 1.29
CA ALA A 38 17.64 3.12 1.78
C ALA A 38 17.59 4.63 2.04
N GLU A 39 16.89 5.39 1.19
CA GLU A 39 16.72 6.83 1.35
C GLU A 39 15.72 7.19 2.45
N ARG A 40 14.59 6.47 2.54
CA ARG A 40 13.50 6.76 3.48
C ARG A 40 12.84 5.48 4.03
N PRO A 41 13.52 4.79 4.96
CA PRO A 41 12.99 3.57 5.55
C PRO A 41 11.70 3.88 6.33
N GLY A 42 10.64 3.10 6.08
CA GLY A 42 9.37 3.20 6.79
C GLY A 42 8.42 4.32 6.35
N PHE A 43 8.77 5.11 5.34
CA PHE A 43 7.85 6.11 4.77
C PHE A 43 6.81 5.49 3.84
N HIS A 44 7.23 4.47 3.09
CA HIS A 44 6.40 3.70 2.17
C HIS A 44 6.03 2.35 2.78
N THR A 45 4.80 1.88 2.55
CA THR A 45 4.37 0.56 3.00
C THR A 45 4.53 -0.45 1.88
N LEU A 46 5.50 -1.36 1.99
CA LEU A 46 5.63 -2.47 1.05
C LEU A 46 4.39 -3.37 1.12
N LEU A 47 3.73 -3.58 -0.01
CA LEU A 47 2.59 -4.50 -0.09
C LEU A 47 3.00 -5.84 -0.69
N HIS A 48 3.69 -5.79 -1.84
CA HIS A 48 4.15 -6.98 -2.57
C HIS A 48 5.56 -6.75 -3.11
N SER A 49 6.39 -7.78 -3.10
CA SER A 49 7.74 -7.79 -3.68
C SER A 49 8.02 -9.11 -4.38
N GLY A 50 9.07 -9.16 -5.21
CA GLY A 50 9.46 -10.38 -5.90
C GLY A 50 8.55 -10.75 -7.08
N LEU A 51 7.80 -9.81 -7.64
CA LEU A 51 6.85 -10.08 -8.72
C LEU A 51 7.57 -10.24 -10.05
N ARG A 52 7.17 -11.20 -10.87
CA ARG A 52 7.95 -11.55 -12.08
C ARG A 52 7.73 -10.57 -13.25
N THR A 53 6.59 -9.89 -13.29
CA THR A 53 6.22 -8.99 -14.39
C THR A 53 5.54 -7.72 -13.87
N GLU A 54 5.72 -6.62 -14.60
CA GLU A 54 5.06 -5.33 -14.31
C GLU A 54 3.54 -5.48 -14.33
N GLN A 55 3.01 -6.23 -15.29
CA GLN A 55 1.56 -6.42 -15.46
C GLN A 55 0.91 -7.06 -14.23
N GLU A 56 1.60 -8.03 -13.62
CA GLU A 56 1.16 -8.66 -12.37
C GLU A 56 1.19 -7.66 -11.22
N ALA A 57 2.26 -6.87 -11.12
CA ALA A 57 2.40 -5.82 -10.13
C ALA A 57 1.35 -4.71 -10.28
N GLU A 58 1.07 -4.29 -11.51
CA GLU A 58 0.06 -3.27 -11.81
C GLU A 58 -1.35 -3.78 -11.52
N ARG A 59 -1.63 -5.05 -11.81
CA ARG A 59 -2.90 -5.69 -11.46
C ARG A 59 -3.09 -5.72 -9.94
N LEU A 60 -2.06 -6.05 -9.17
CA LEU A 60 -2.09 -6.01 -7.70
C LEU A 60 -2.25 -4.58 -7.18
N ALA A 61 -1.47 -3.64 -7.71
CA ALA A 61 -1.54 -2.23 -7.34
C ALA A 61 -2.94 -1.66 -7.55
N ARG A 62 -3.56 -1.87 -8.73
CA ARG A 62 -4.93 -1.43 -9.02
C ARG A 62 -5.99 -2.15 -8.20
N GLY A 63 -5.86 -3.47 -8.03
CA GLY A 63 -6.82 -4.27 -7.27
C GLY A 63 -6.90 -3.89 -5.80
N THR A 64 -5.77 -3.49 -5.20
CA THR A 64 -5.68 -3.10 -3.79
C THR A 64 -5.90 -1.58 -3.58
N ALA A 65 -5.79 -0.75 -4.62
CA ALA A 65 -5.92 0.71 -4.52
C ALA A 65 -7.32 1.19 -4.11
N GLY A 66 -8.27 0.26 -3.99
CA GLY A 66 -9.65 0.52 -3.62
C GLY A 66 -10.05 0.06 -2.23
N ASP A 67 -9.20 -0.61 -1.43
CA ASP A 67 -9.64 -1.11 -0.13
C ASP A 67 -9.85 0.07 0.84
N PRO A 68 -11.10 0.51 1.05
CA PRO A 68 -11.37 1.60 1.94
C PRO A 68 -11.20 0.99 3.33
N VAL A 69 -10.16 1.41 4.06
CA VAL A 69 -10.10 1.20 5.50
C VAL A 69 -11.51 1.45 6.03
N PRO A 70 -12.21 0.45 6.57
CA PRO A 70 -13.60 0.62 6.95
C PRO A 70 -13.61 1.72 7.99
N ARG A 71 -14.01 2.92 7.57
CA ARG A 71 -14.29 4.02 8.49
C ARG A 71 -15.43 3.51 9.31
N LYS A 72 -15.13 3.04 10.52
CA LYS A 72 -16.12 2.63 11.51
C LYS A 72 -17.23 3.70 11.47
N PRO A 73 -18.47 3.36 11.10
CA PRO A 73 -19.54 4.33 11.19
C PRO A 73 -19.58 4.75 12.66
N LYS A 74 -19.36 6.05 12.90
CA LYS A 74 -19.44 6.65 14.22
C LYS A 74 -20.86 6.38 14.69
N ALA A 75 -21.03 5.39 15.56
CA ALA A 75 -22.32 5.05 16.13
C ALA A 75 -22.89 6.34 16.72
N LYS A 76 -23.96 6.85 16.11
CA LYS A 76 -24.78 7.88 16.75
C LYS A 76 -25.28 7.26 18.05
N PRO A 77 -25.03 7.85 19.23
CA PRO A 77 -25.66 7.36 20.44
C PRO A 77 -27.18 7.49 20.23
N ALA A 78 -27.88 6.37 20.41
CA ALA A 78 -29.33 6.32 20.34
C ALA A 78 -29.91 7.33 21.33
N ALA A 79 -30.58 8.35 20.79
CA ALA A 79 -31.39 9.25 21.60
C ALA A 79 -32.63 8.46 22.07
N ALA A 80 -32.59 8.16 23.37
CA ALA A 80 -33.66 7.89 24.34
C ALA A 80 -35.04 7.39 23.86
N PRO A 81 -35.61 6.34 24.51
CA PRO A 81 -37.05 6.12 24.46
C PRO A 81 -37.75 7.23 25.26
N LEU A 82 -38.67 7.96 24.62
CA LEU A 82 -39.65 8.80 25.32
C LEU A 82 -40.76 7.91 25.89
N PRO A 83 -41.10 8.01 27.18
CA PRO A 83 -42.35 7.49 27.73
C PRO A 83 -43.41 8.61 27.82
N ALA A 84 -44.61 8.34 27.30
CA ALA A 84 -45.92 8.80 27.80
C ALA A 84 -47.03 8.34 26.83
#